data_AF-A0A941YJ92-F1
#
_entry.id   AF-A0A941YJ92-F1
#
_cell.length_a   1.000
_cell.length_b   1.000
_cell.length_c   1.000
_cell.angle_alpha   90.00
_cell.angle_beta   90.00
_cell.angle_gamma   90.00
#
_symmetry.space_group_name_H-M   'P 1'
#
loop_
_entity.id
_entity.type
_entity.pdbx_description
1 polymer ?
#
loop_
_entity_poly.entity_id
_entity_poly.type
_entity_poly.pdbx_seq_one_letter_code
_entity_poly.pdbx_strand_id
1 'polypeptide(L)'
;MNRAQQALVGSLAGALAVLSLHPVTRPYLLRPLTDPPSLIETATLPLDTDTRSYFLFRRAFGDKSLSTDDFLSIAEASQKMSETDKLNAVWPVLEAWAQDKLDNQEAAESAWRRASQRTRWFDVKPVAIAPTDSAWDRYRQIADLGPGWVQAYSGYVKRLSLADPGEDAARAESVAIGLTAWRSVTSVAGKSLLGQSLRQAVRYDPVKRKGDSVVLETMRQRLSDEQVSDLMSAVASPDREAGSQAIFAWKALAAQRLAGGSMLAGAAGAVLFVVGSLLATWGRARQILALPWCAVLGVASGVAVYLGTGLLFPALWAVVVWGGFAYVRDRIWKGDLADFGRSAQAVTTLLALSFVIAVSVAVIAGEPWARAIHDGTRFGQEVGRTSTLATALAWFLLSLVAVAGQVFAYVRRRTPAVVAARMVRSFGLRAMVCGLVASVVLTPICLAWDTRLCHALAAGEMWDDK
;
A
#
# COMPACT_ATOMS: atom_id res chain seq x y z
N MET A 1 2.99 32.22 24.30
CA MET A 1 3.26 30.77 24.22
C MET A 1 4.77 30.54 24.21
N ASN A 2 5.28 29.65 25.06
CA ASN A 2 6.68 29.25 24.99
C ASN A 2 6.93 28.31 23.78
N ARG A 3 8.19 28.10 23.37
CA ARG A 3 8.53 27.26 22.21
C ARG A 3 8.01 25.82 22.32
N ALA A 4 7.95 25.28 23.54
CA ALA A 4 7.38 23.94 23.78
C ALA A 4 5.89 23.89 23.47
N GLN A 5 5.13 24.90 23.87
CA GLN A 5 3.71 25.01 23.53
C GLN A 5 3.51 25.16 22.03
N GLN A 6 4.34 25.95 21.34
CA GLN A 6 4.26 26.10 19.87
C GLN A 6 4.56 24.78 19.15
N ALA A 7 5.57 24.03 19.61
CA ALA A 7 5.88 22.70 19.11
C ALA A 7 4.69 21.74 19.27
N LEU A 8 4.07 21.75 20.46
CA LEU A 8 2.95 20.88 20.79
C LEU A 8 1.71 21.23 19.96
N VAL A 9 1.41 22.52 19.79
CA VAL A 9 0.33 23.00 18.91
C VAL A 9 0.58 22.62 17.46
N GLY A 10 1.82 22.75 16.96
CA GLY A 10 2.18 22.33 15.60
C GLY A 10 2.03 20.82 15.39
N SER A 11 2.49 20.01 16.34
CA SER A 11 2.32 18.55 16.30
C SER A 11 0.85 18.15 16.36
N LEU A 12 0.06 18.80 17.23
CA LEU A 12 -1.38 18.55 17.35
C LEU A 12 -2.11 18.91 16.05
N ALA A 13 -1.79 20.06 15.45
CA ALA A 13 -2.38 20.50 14.20
C ALA A 13 -2.06 19.55 13.05
N GLY A 14 -0.80 19.06 12.94
CA GLY A 14 -0.43 18.07 11.94
C GLY A 14 -1.07 16.70 12.18
N ALA A 15 -1.18 16.27 13.44
CA ALA A 15 -1.89 15.04 13.78
C ALA A 15 -3.37 15.12 13.39
N LEU A 16 -4.03 16.24 13.69
CA LEU A 16 -5.41 16.52 13.28
C LEU A 16 -5.54 16.53 11.76
N ALA A 17 -4.64 17.18 11.02
CA ALA A 17 -4.67 17.19 9.56
C ALA A 17 -4.57 15.78 8.96
N VAL A 18 -3.67 14.94 9.47
CA VAL A 18 -3.53 13.53 9.07
C VAL A 18 -4.80 12.74 9.39
N LEU A 19 -5.36 12.90 10.59
CA LEU A 19 -6.59 12.22 10.99
C LEU A 19 -7.80 12.69 10.17
N SER A 20 -7.87 13.96 9.78
CA SER A 20 -8.92 14.52 8.92
C SER A 20 -8.85 14.00 7.48
N LEU A 21 -7.67 13.58 7.01
CA LEU A 21 -7.51 12.97 5.68
C LEU A 21 -7.84 11.48 5.67
N HIS A 22 -7.70 10.80 6.80
CA HIS A 22 -7.84 9.35 6.85
C HIS A 22 -9.33 8.91 6.80
N PRO A 23 -9.75 8.01 5.89
CA PRO A 23 -11.16 7.74 5.59
C PRO A 23 -11.91 7.10 6.76
N VAL A 24 -11.21 6.40 7.65
CA VAL A 24 -11.82 5.84 8.87
C VAL A 24 -12.07 6.90 9.93
N THR A 25 -11.18 7.89 10.11
CA THR A 25 -11.27 8.89 11.20
C THR A 25 -11.94 10.18 10.74
N ARG A 26 -11.86 10.50 9.44
CA ARG A 26 -12.48 11.65 8.80
C ARG A 26 -13.98 11.79 9.11
N PRO A 27 -14.80 10.72 9.03
CA PRO A 27 -16.22 10.81 9.36
C PRO A 27 -16.47 11.18 10.81
N TYR A 28 -15.58 10.85 11.74
CA TYR A 28 -15.74 11.18 13.17
C TYR A 28 -15.26 12.60 13.50
N LEU A 29 -14.18 13.05 12.86
CA LEU A 29 -13.59 14.37 13.12
C LEU A 29 -14.29 15.50 12.39
N LEU A 30 -14.75 15.25 11.16
CA LEU A 30 -15.39 16.28 10.34
C LEU A 30 -16.91 16.25 10.43
N ARG A 31 -17.54 15.18 10.96
CA ARG A 31 -18.99 15.11 11.20
C ARG A 31 -19.59 16.39 11.79
N PRO A 32 -19.01 16.96 12.87
CA PRO A 32 -19.57 18.16 13.50
C PRO A 32 -19.53 19.40 12.61
N LEU A 33 -18.67 19.40 11.58
CA LEU A 33 -18.42 20.52 10.68
C LEU A 33 -19.11 20.35 9.32
N THR A 34 -19.39 19.11 8.89
CA THR A 34 -19.93 18.83 7.55
C THR A 34 -21.39 18.39 7.53
N ASP A 35 -21.94 17.91 8.65
CA ASP A 35 -23.33 17.46 8.69
C ASP A 35 -24.19 18.40 9.57
N PRO A 36 -25.21 19.12 9.05
CA PRO A 36 -26.41 19.37 9.85
C PRO A 36 -26.94 18.00 10.33
N PRO A 37 -27.52 17.89 11.53
CA PRO A 37 -27.79 16.61 12.21
C PRO A 37 -28.42 15.59 11.25
N SER A 38 -27.59 14.72 10.68
CA SER A 38 -28.02 13.75 9.68
C SER A 38 -28.30 12.45 10.40
N LEU A 39 -29.54 11.98 10.27
CA LEU A 39 -30.11 10.68 10.69
C LEU A 39 -29.44 9.45 10.05
N ILE A 40 -28.17 9.54 9.65
CA ILE A 40 -27.41 8.42 9.10
C ILE A 40 -26.78 7.68 10.29
N GLU A 41 -27.61 6.89 10.97
CA GLU A 41 -27.15 5.65 11.56
C GLU A 41 -26.85 4.71 10.40
N THR A 42 -25.57 4.41 10.16
CA THR A 42 -25.22 3.15 9.49
C THR A 42 -26.02 2.07 10.17
N ALA A 43 -26.84 1.33 9.43
CA ALA A 43 -27.55 0.18 9.96
C ALA A 43 -26.51 -0.78 10.57
N THR A 44 -26.27 -0.63 11.87
CA THR A 44 -25.59 -1.64 12.67
C THR A 44 -26.51 -2.83 12.59
N LEU A 45 -26.03 -3.90 11.96
CA LEU A 45 -26.66 -5.22 12.09
C LEU A 45 -26.98 -5.38 13.58
N PRO A 46 -28.25 -5.60 13.95
CA PRO A 46 -28.63 -5.73 15.35
C PRO A 46 -27.73 -6.78 15.97
N LEU A 47 -27.25 -6.51 17.19
CA LEU A 47 -26.26 -7.35 17.89
C LEU A 47 -26.70 -8.82 18.04
N ASP A 48 -27.99 -9.11 17.81
CA ASP A 48 -28.58 -10.46 17.82
C ASP A 48 -28.63 -11.15 16.45
N THR A 49 -28.02 -10.60 15.41
CA THR A 49 -27.91 -11.32 14.13
C THR A 49 -26.91 -12.46 14.30
N ASP A 50 -27.33 -13.70 14.03
CA ASP A 50 -26.45 -14.86 14.08
C ASP A 50 -25.18 -14.59 13.26
N THR A 51 -24.02 -14.94 13.83
CA THR A 51 -22.69 -14.73 13.24
C THR A 51 -22.64 -15.28 11.81
N ARG A 52 -23.39 -16.37 11.55
CA ARG A 52 -23.55 -16.96 10.21
C ARG A 52 -24.13 -15.98 9.20
N SER A 53 -25.23 -15.29 9.51
CA SER A 53 -25.90 -14.37 8.58
C SER A 53 -25.01 -13.18 8.23
N TYR A 54 -24.23 -12.67 9.19
CA TYR A 54 -23.23 -11.62 8.94
C TYR A 54 -22.20 -12.04 7.88
N PHE A 55 -21.64 -13.25 8.01
CA PHE A 55 -20.67 -13.77 7.05
C PHE A 55 -21.29 -14.05 5.68
N LEU A 56 -22.54 -14.52 5.65
CA LEU A 56 -23.27 -14.76 4.40
C LEU A 56 -23.55 -13.47 3.63
N PHE A 57 -23.97 -12.39 4.30
CA PHE A 57 -24.11 -11.09 3.64
C PHE A 57 -22.79 -10.60 3.07
N ARG A 58 -21.69 -10.69 3.85
CA ARG A 58 -20.37 -10.29 3.35
C ARG A 58 -19.91 -11.13 2.15
N ARG A 59 -20.30 -12.41 2.10
CA ARG A 59 -19.99 -13.32 1.00
C ARG A 59 -20.84 -13.02 -0.24
N ALA A 60 -22.10 -12.66 -0.07
CA ALA A 60 -23.01 -12.24 -1.14
C ALA A 60 -22.49 -11.01 -1.91
N PHE A 61 -21.87 -10.06 -1.21
CA PHE A 61 -21.23 -8.89 -1.86
C PHE A 61 -19.85 -9.17 -2.46
N GLY A 62 -19.27 -10.35 -2.21
CA GLY A 62 -17.86 -10.67 -2.50
C GLY A 62 -17.63 -11.51 -3.75
N ASP A 63 -18.61 -11.61 -4.65
CA ASP A 63 -18.53 -12.32 -5.95
C ASP A 63 -18.14 -13.81 -5.83
N LYS A 64 -18.56 -14.46 -4.74
CA LYS A 64 -18.34 -15.90 -4.51
C LYS A 64 -19.60 -16.68 -4.84
N SER A 65 -19.43 -17.88 -5.38
CA SER A 65 -20.53 -18.85 -5.52
C SER A 65 -21.13 -19.16 -4.14
N LEU A 66 -22.45 -19.02 -4.05
CA LEU A 66 -23.26 -19.35 -2.88
C LEU A 66 -24.05 -20.63 -3.20
N SER A 67 -24.26 -21.47 -2.18
CA SER A 67 -25.14 -22.64 -2.31
C SER A 67 -26.61 -22.22 -2.24
N THR A 68 -27.52 -23.12 -2.61
CA THR A 68 -28.97 -22.95 -2.41
C THR A 68 -29.30 -22.67 -0.94
N ASP A 69 -28.67 -23.40 -0.01
CA ASP A 69 -28.86 -23.20 1.44
C ASP A 69 -28.38 -21.82 1.92
N ASP A 70 -27.31 -21.28 1.32
CA ASP A 70 -26.82 -19.94 1.61
C ASP A 70 -27.84 -18.89 1.16
N PHE A 71 -28.45 -19.06 -0.02
CA PHE A 71 -29.51 -18.16 -0.50
C PHE A 71 -30.77 -18.23 0.35
N LEU A 72 -31.19 -19.43 0.79
CA LEU A 72 -32.31 -19.58 1.73
C LEU A 72 -32.02 -18.84 3.05
N SER A 73 -30.82 -19.02 3.60
CA SER A 73 -30.40 -18.35 4.82
C SER A 73 -30.37 -16.82 4.67
N ILE A 74 -29.96 -16.31 3.50
CA ILE A 74 -29.96 -14.88 3.19
C ILE A 74 -31.39 -14.36 3.09
N ALA A 75 -32.30 -15.07 2.42
CA ALA A 75 -33.70 -14.68 2.29
C ALA A 75 -34.38 -14.59 3.67
N GLU A 76 -34.24 -15.62 4.51
CA GLU A 76 -34.80 -15.68 5.86
C GLU A 76 -34.23 -14.57 6.77
N ALA A 77 -32.91 -14.38 6.76
CA ALA A 77 -32.28 -13.35 7.56
C ALA A 77 -32.73 -11.95 7.11
N SER A 78 -32.81 -11.72 5.80
CA SER A 78 -33.25 -10.44 5.23
C SER A 78 -34.71 -10.15 5.56
N GLN A 79 -35.58 -11.15 5.52
CA GLN A 79 -36.97 -11.01 5.91
C GLN A 79 -37.10 -10.60 7.39
N LYS A 80 -36.42 -11.30 8.30
CA LYS A 80 -36.42 -10.99 9.74
C LYS A 80 -35.87 -9.59 10.02
N MET A 81 -34.84 -9.19 9.27
CA MET A 81 -34.24 -7.86 9.35
C MET A 81 -35.20 -6.77 8.84
N SER A 82 -35.93 -7.04 7.75
CA SER A 82 -36.97 -6.16 7.19
C SER A 82 -38.15 -5.94 8.15
N GLU A 83 -38.45 -6.91 9.02
CA GLU A 83 -39.45 -6.78 10.08
C GLU A 83 -38.96 -5.91 11.25
N THR A 84 -37.67 -6.00 11.55
CA THR A 84 -37.01 -5.22 12.63
C THR A 84 -36.78 -3.77 12.20
N ASP A 85 -36.26 -3.56 10.99
CA ASP A 85 -35.93 -2.25 10.43
C ASP A 85 -36.88 -1.93 9.25
N LYS A 86 -38.11 -1.56 9.61
CA LYS A 86 -39.21 -1.32 8.66
C LYS A 86 -39.01 -0.09 7.76
N LEU A 87 -37.97 0.71 7.96
CA LEU A 87 -37.74 1.89 7.14
C LEU A 87 -36.70 1.62 6.05
N ASN A 88 -35.92 0.55 6.16
CA ASN A 88 -34.77 0.29 5.30
C ASN A 88 -35.09 -0.65 4.14
N ALA A 89 -34.88 -0.17 2.92
CA ALA A 89 -35.08 -0.89 1.67
C ALA A 89 -34.05 -1.99 1.45
N VAL A 90 -32.89 -1.95 2.10
CA VAL A 90 -31.81 -2.94 1.86
C VAL A 90 -32.26 -4.37 2.15
N TRP A 91 -33.05 -4.56 3.21
CA TRP A 91 -33.44 -5.90 3.63
C TRP A 91 -34.40 -6.56 2.63
N PRO A 92 -35.50 -5.90 2.21
CA PRO A 92 -36.32 -6.46 1.13
C PRO A 92 -35.58 -6.61 -0.21
N VAL A 93 -34.57 -5.78 -0.52
CA VAL A 93 -33.77 -5.94 -1.74
C VAL A 93 -32.92 -7.21 -1.69
N LEU A 94 -32.23 -7.45 -0.57
CA LEU A 94 -31.43 -8.67 -0.37
C LEU A 94 -32.30 -9.92 -0.36
N GLU A 95 -33.48 -9.84 0.25
CA GLU A 95 -34.49 -10.89 0.20
C GLU A 95 -34.90 -11.18 -1.25
N ALA A 96 -35.25 -10.15 -2.01
CA ALA A 96 -35.69 -10.30 -3.40
C ALA A 96 -34.61 -10.92 -4.30
N TRP A 97 -33.35 -10.48 -4.14
CA TRP A 97 -32.21 -11.05 -4.85
C TRP A 97 -31.99 -12.52 -4.51
N ALA A 98 -32.06 -12.89 -3.23
CA ALA A 98 -31.91 -14.28 -2.82
C ALA A 98 -33.07 -15.17 -3.34
N GLN A 99 -34.31 -14.67 -3.28
CA GLN A 99 -35.47 -15.39 -3.80
C GLN A 99 -35.43 -15.58 -5.32
N ASP A 100 -34.92 -14.59 -6.08
CA ASP A 100 -34.70 -14.72 -7.52
C ASP A 100 -33.66 -15.82 -7.85
N LYS A 101 -32.57 -15.91 -7.06
CA LYS A 101 -31.57 -16.98 -7.19
C LYS A 101 -32.07 -18.37 -6.79
N LEU A 102 -33.19 -18.44 -6.08
CA LEU A 102 -33.90 -19.67 -5.71
C LEU A 102 -35.03 -20.00 -6.69
N ASP A 103 -35.14 -19.29 -7.82
CA ASP A 103 -36.23 -19.39 -8.79
C ASP A 103 -37.63 -19.16 -8.19
N ASN A 104 -37.72 -18.44 -7.06
CA ASN A 104 -38.98 -18.09 -6.37
C ASN A 104 -39.44 -16.68 -6.75
N GLN A 105 -39.94 -16.56 -7.98
CA GLN A 105 -40.29 -15.27 -8.59
C GLN A 105 -41.38 -14.51 -7.81
N GLU A 106 -42.40 -15.21 -7.30
CA GLU A 106 -43.49 -14.58 -6.54
C GLU A 106 -42.99 -13.94 -5.24
N ALA A 107 -42.13 -14.62 -4.49
CA ALA A 107 -41.53 -14.08 -3.28
C ALA A 107 -40.58 -12.92 -3.59
N ALA A 108 -39.80 -13.02 -4.67
CA ALA A 108 -38.92 -11.96 -5.11
C ALA A 108 -39.69 -10.67 -5.46
N GLU A 109 -40.78 -10.78 -6.22
CA GLU A 109 -41.64 -9.64 -6.56
C GLU A 109 -42.31 -9.02 -5.33
N SER A 110 -42.79 -9.86 -4.40
CA SER A 110 -43.35 -9.41 -3.13
C SER A 110 -42.34 -8.62 -2.30
N ALA A 111 -41.10 -9.09 -2.22
CA ALA A 111 -40.01 -8.42 -1.53
C ALA A 111 -39.61 -7.09 -2.22
N TRP A 112 -39.54 -7.04 -3.55
CA TRP A 112 -39.33 -5.79 -4.30
C TRP A 112 -40.44 -4.76 -4.07
N ARG A 113 -41.70 -5.20 -4.03
CA ARG A 113 -42.83 -4.32 -3.71
C ARG A 113 -42.70 -3.74 -2.30
N ARG A 114 -42.30 -4.55 -1.31
CA ARG A 114 -41.98 -4.04 0.03
C ARG A 114 -40.82 -3.06 0.00
N ALA A 115 -39.75 -3.34 -0.75
CA ALA A 115 -38.62 -2.43 -0.92
C ALA A 115 -39.06 -1.05 -1.41
N SER A 116 -39.89 -1.01 -2.47
CA SER A 116 -40.40 0.23 -3.08
C SER A 116 -41.20 1.13 -2.12
N GLN A 117 -41.73 0.56 -1.04
CA GLN A 117 -42.51 1.28 -0.04
C GLN A 117 -41.64 1.79 1.14
N ARG A 118 -40.36 1.43 1.19
CA ARG A 118 -39.45 1.84 2.26
C ARG A 118 -38.91 3.25 2.00
N THR A 119 -38.66 4.00 3.08
CA THR A 119 -38.25 5.41 3.02
C THR A 119 -36.73 5.61 3.00
N ARG A 120 -35.94 4.62 3.44
CA ARG A 120 -34.47 4.68 3.52
C ARG A 120 -33.83 3.69 2.54
N TRP A 121 -32.98 4.18 1.64
CA TRP A 121 -32.36 3.41 0.52
C TRP A 121 -30.83 3.43 0.49
N PHE A 122 -30.18 4.05 1.48
CA PHE A 122 -28.82 4.60 1.31
C PHE A 122 -27.66 3.72 1.82
N ASP A 123 -27.90 2.47 2.21
CA ASP A 123 -26.95 1.76 3.08
C ASP A 123 -25.99 0.78 2.37
N VAL A 124 -26.11 0.56 1.06
CA VAL A 124 -25.23 -0.39 0.35
C VAL A 124 -24.74 0.22 -0.96
N LYS A 125 -23.41 0.26 -1.16
CA LYS A 125 -22.81 0.49 -2.49
C LYS A 125 -23.38 -0.57 -3.44
N PRO A 126 -24.25 -0.22 -4.40
CA PRO A 126 -25.05 -1.20 -5.15
C PRO A 126 -24.25 -1.97 -6.22
N VAL A 127 -22.92 -1.88 -6.22
CA VAL A 127 -22.06 -2.25 -7.35
C VAL A 127 -22.02 -3.78 -7.60
N ALA A 128 -22.37 -4.62 -6.63
CA ALA A 128 -22.35 -6.08 -6.79
C ALA A 128 -23.74 -6.75 -6.91
N ILE A 129 -24.83 -6.03 -6.58
CA ILE A 129 -26.20 -6.56 -6.64
C ILE A 129 -26.97 -5.74 -7.68
N ALA A 130 -26.42 -5.67 -8.90
CA ALA A 130 -27.22 -5.23 -10.03
C ALA A 130 -28.20 -6.36 -10.35
N PRO A 131 -29.52 -6.13 -10.34
CA PRO A 131 -30.47 -7.08 -10.89
C PRO A 131 -30.07 -7.40 -12.33
N THR A 132 -30.30 -8.64 -12.76
CA THR A 132 -30.21 -9.01 -14.17
C THR A 132 -31.09 -8.08 -15.01
N ASP A 133 -30.79 -7.89 -16.29
CA ASP A 133 -31.59 -7.00 -17.17
C ASP A 133 -33.09 -7.34 -17.12
N SER A 134 -33.44 -8.63 -16.96
CA SER A 134 -34.81 -9.11 -16.83
C SER A 134 -35.47 -8.78 -15.48
N ALA A 135 -34.70 -8.67 -14.40
CA ALA A 135 -35.19 -8.20 -13.10
C ALA A 135 -35.31 -6.66 -13.11
N TRP A 136 -34.48 -5.96 -13.87
CA TRP A 136 -34.55 -4.51 -14.01
C TRP A 136 -35.75 -4.05 -14.84
N ASP A 137 -36.06 -4.74 -15.94
CA ASP A 137 -37.25 -4.45 -16.74
C ASP A 137 -38.55 -4.73 -15.99
N ARG A 138 -38.59 -5.80 -15.18
CA ARG A 138 -39.73 -6.09 -14.29
C ARG A 138 -39.86 -5.10 -13.15
N TYR A 139 -38.73 -4.67 -12.58
CA TYR A 139 -38.73 -3.62 -11.57
C TYR A 139 -39.25 -2.29 -12.11
N ARG A 140 -38.92 -1.91 -13.36
CA ARG A 140 -39.53 -0.75 -14.04
C ARG A 140 -41.05 -0.89 -14.19
N GLN A 141 -41.55 -2.08 -14.54
CA GLN A 141 -43.00 -2.31 -14.63
C GLN A 141 -43.72 -2.18 -13.28
N ILE A 142 -43.06 -2.55 -12.17
CA ILE A 142 -43.58 -2.37 -10.80
C ILE A 142 -43.42 -0.89 -10.35
N ALA A 143 -42.39 -0.19 -10.83
CA ALA A 143 -42.06 1.20 -10.50
C ALA A 143 -43.06 2.24 -11.04
N ASP A 144 -43.79 1.91 -12.12
CA ASP A 144 -44.82 2.78 -12.71
C ASP A 144 -45.99 3.07 -11.74
N LEU A 145 -45.95 2.49 -10.53
CA LEU A 145 -46.88 2.76 -9.42
C LEU A 145 -46.42 3.86 -8.44
N GLY A 146 -45.29 4.57 -8.65
CA GLY A 146 -44.89 5.66 -7.75
C GLY A 146 -43.72 6.54 -8.22
N PRO A 147 -43.88 7.88 -8.36
CA PRO A 147 -42.98 8.74 -9.14
C PRO A 147 -41.67 9.17 -8.45
N GLY A 148 -41.46 8.91 -7.15
CA GLY A 148 -40.37 9.57 -6.40
C GLY A 148 -38.97 8.96 -6.55
N TRP A 149 -38.86 7.63 -6.64
CA TRP A 149 -37.58 6.95 -6.44
C TRP A 149 -36.83 6.62 -7.75
N VAL A 150 -37.53 6.41 -8.88
CA VAL A 150 -36.89 6.23 -10.19
C VAL A 150 -36.06 7.46 -10.56
N GLN A 151 -36.53 8.67 -10.23
CA GLN A 151 -35.75 9.90 -10.40
C GLN A 151 -34.56 9.98 -9.43
N ALA A 152 -34.71 9.53 -8.19
CA ALA A 152 -33.61 9.54 -7.20
C ALA A 152 -32.50 8.54 -7.56
N TYR A 153 -32.88 7.31 -7.96
CA TYR A 153 -31.94 6.25 -8.33
C TYR A 153 -31.33 6.49 -9.72
N SER A 154 -32.11 6.90 -10.73
CA SER A 154 -31.55 7.32 -12.02
C SER A 154 -30.65 8.55 -11.86
N GLY A 155 -30.98 9.50 -10.99
CA GLY A 155 -30.12 10.64 -10.65
C GLY A 155 -28.85 10.24 -9.87
N TYR A 156 -28.87 9.14 -9.12
CA TYR A 156 -27.71 8.57 -8.44
C TYR A 156 -26.81 7.80 -9.41
N VAL A 157 -27.37 6.94 -10.26
CA VAL A 157 -26.66 6.23 -11.34
C VAL A 157 -26.10 7.24 -12.35
N LYS A 158 -26.85 8.27 -12.71
CA LYS A 158 -26.39 9.35 -13.58
C LYS A 158 -25.25 10.15 -12.94
N ARG A 159 -25.27 10.38 -11.62
CA ARG A 159 -24.16 10.99 -10.87
C ARG A 159 -22.93 10.08 -10.75
N LEU A 160 -23.12 8.77 -10.64
CA LEU A 160 -22.03 7.79 -10.73
C LEU A 160 -21.44 7.69 -12.14
N SER A 161 -22.27 7.85 -13.19
CA SER A 161 -21.82 7.86 -14.59
C SER A 161 -21.24 9.22 -15.04
N LEU A 162 -21.57 10.30 -14.33
CA LEU A 162 -21.06 11.66 -14.55
C LEU A 162 -19.94 12.03 -13.57
N ALA A 163 -19.47 11.08 -12.73
CA ALA A 163 -18.22 11.24 -12.01
C ALA A 163 -17.10 11.25 -13.06
N ASP A 164 -16.68 12.46 -13.41
CA ASP A 164 -15.75 12.78 -14.47
C ASP A 164 -14.43 11.98 -14.29
N PRO A 165 -14.00 11.16 -15.28
CA PRO A 165 -12.70 10.51 -15.24
C PRO A 165 -11.51 11.49 -15.15
N GLY A 166 -11.75 12.80 -15.31
CA GLY A 166 -10.76 13.86 -15.12
C GLY A 166 -10.27 14.06 -13.67
N GLU A 167 -11.07 13.75 -12.65
CA GLU A 167 -10.63 13.92 -11.24
C GLU A 167 -9.63 12.83 -10.81
N ASP A 168 -9.77 11.63 -11.38
CA ASP A 168 -8.79 10.56 -11.27
C ASP A 168 -7.57 10.79 -12.17
N ALA A 169 -7.70 11.53 -13.28
CA ALA A 169 -6.56 11.94 -14.10
C ALA A 169 -5.65 12.95 -13.37
N ALA A 170 -6.19 13.92 -12.63
CA ALA A 170 -5.39 14.86 -11.84
C ALA A 170 -4.70 14.19 -10.63
N ARG A 171 -5.33 13.17 -10.03
CA ARG A 171 -4.71 12.31 -9.00
C ARG A 171 -3.69 11.35 -9.60
N ALA A 172 -3.97 10.78 -10.77
CA ALA A 172 -3.02 9.95 -11.51
C ALA A 172 -1.84 10.77 -12.02
N GLU A 173 -2.01 12.05 -12.37
CA GLU A 173 -0.95 12.94 -12.84
C GLU A 173 -0.05 13.40 -11.69
N SER A 174 -0.60 13.70 -10.51
CA SER A 174 0.21 14.02 -9.32
C SER A 174 0.94 12.80 -8.75
N VAL A 175 0.35 11.60 -8.84
CA VAL A 175 1.02 10.31 -8.56
C VAL A 175 2.02 9.94 -9.66
N ALA A 176 1.73 10.25 -10.93
CA ALA A 176 2.63 10.04 -12.06
C ALA A 176 3.82 10.99 -12.04
N ILE A 177 3.69 12.25 -11.61
CA ILE A 177 4.82 13.17 -11.45
C ILE A 177 5.78 12.64 -10.35
N GLY A 178 5.24 12.11 -9.24
CA GLY A 178 6.02 11.43 -8.21
C GLY A 178 6.68 10.13 -8.70
N LEU A 179 5.95 9.30 -9.45
CA LEU A 179 6.45 8.05 -10.05
C LEU A 179 7.41 8.28 -11.22
N THR A 180 7.30 9.39 -11.95
CA THR A 180 8.18 9.74 -13.08
C THR A 180 9.50 10.30 -12.58
N ALA A 181 9.49 11.10 -11.50
CA ALA A 181 10.71 11.47 -10.77
C ALA A 181 11.41 10.22 -10.20
N TRP A 182 10.66 9.28 -9.63
CA TRP A 182 11.17 8.00 -9.13
C TRP A 182 11.69 7.05 -10.23
N ARG A 183 10.98 6.93 -11.37
CA ARG A 183 11.40 6.17 -12.57
C ARG A 183 12.62 6.77 -13.25
N SER A 184 12.77 8.09 -13.23
CA SER A 184 13.94 8.77 -13.79
C SER A 184 15.20 8.45 -12.99
N VAL A 185 15.11 8.44 -11.66
CA VAL A 185 16.23 8.10 -10.77
C VAL A 185 16.58 6.60 -10.84
N THR A 186 15.59 5.71 -10.92
CA THR A 186 15.81 4.25 -11.00
C THR A 186 16.23 3.78 -12.40
N SER A 187 15.75 4.40 -13.48
CA SER A 187 16.15 4.02 -14.85
C SER A 187 17.56 4.47 -15.22
N VAL A 188 18.05 5.60 -14.69
CA VAL A 188 19.43 6.05 -14.92
C VAL A 188 20.43 5.16 -14.16
N ALA A 189 20.11 4.80 -12.90
CA ALA A 189 20.94 3.87 -12.12
C ALA A 189 20.93 2.45 -12.73
N GLY A 190 19.74 1.93 -13.07
CA GLY A 190 19.57 0.60 -13.65
C GLY A 190 20.21 0.42 -15.03
N LYS A 191 20.07 1.40 -15.94
CA LYS A 191 20.69 1.35 -17.28
C LYS A 191 22.22 1.42 -17.22
N SER A 192 22.78 2.15 -16.26
CA SER A 192 24.25 2.26 -16.12
C SER A 192 24.91 0.97 -15.62
N LEU A 193 24.26 0.25 -14.69
CA LEU A 193 24.76 -1.00 -14.11
C LEU A 193 24.57 -2.19 -15.06
N LEU A 194 23.41 -2.32 -15.69
CA LEU A 194 23.19 -3.34 -16.73
C LEU A 194 24.15 -3.13 -17.91
N GLY A 195 24.38 -1.88 -18.32
CA GLY A 195 25.33 -1.53 -19.38
C GLY A 195 26.81 -1.71 -19.00
N GLN A 196 27.17 -1.80 -17.72
CA GLN A 196 28.53 -2.11 -17.26
C GLN A 196 28.76 -3.61 -17.11
N SER A 197 27.81 -4.34 -16.52
CA SER A 197 27.87 -5.81 -16.40
C SER A 197 27.88 -6.49 -17.77
N LEU A 198 27.12 -5.98 -18.74
CA LEU A 198 27.15 -6.47 -20.13
C LEU A 198 28.44 -6.11 -20.86
N ARG A 199 29.04 -4.93 -20.61
CA ARG A 199 30.36 -4.58 -21.16
C ARG A 199 31.49 -5.43 -20.60
N GLN A 200 31.34 -5.97 -19.38
CA GLN A 200 32.26 -6.95 -18.82
C GLN A 200 32.01 -8.37 -19.36
N ALA A 201 30.75 -8.75 -19.61
CA ALA A 201 30.43 -10.04 -20.24
C ALA A 201 30.85 -10.11 -21.72
N VAL A 202 30.73 -9.00 -22.47
CA VAL A 202 31.13 -8.90 -23.89
C VAL A 202 32.66 -8.83 -24.08
N ARG A 203 33.45 -8.73 -23.00
CA ARG A 203 34.92 -8.87 -23.07
C ARG A 203 35.41 -10.32 -23.10
N TYR A 204 34.52 -11.30 -23.02
CA TYR A 204 34.83 -12.69 -23.35
C TYR A 204 34.69 -12.92 -24.85
N ASP A 205 35.84 -12.85 -25.53
CA ASP A 205 36.15 -13.18 -26.93
C ASP A 205 35.38 -12.46 -28.08
N PRO A 206 35.87 -11.31 -28.57
CA PRO A 206 35.23 -10.56 -29.65
C PRO A 206 35.60 -11.03 -31.08
N VAL A 207 36.31 -12.14 -31.30
CA VAL A 207 36.95 -12.36 -32.61
C VAL A 207 36.09 -13.09 -33.66
N LYS A 208 35.00 -13.79 -33.32
CA LYS A 208 34.20 -14.48 -34.36
C LYS A 208 32.72 -14.54 -34.05
N ARG A 209 31.95 -13.56 -34.54
CA ARG A 209 30.65 -13.70 -35.24
C ARG A 209 29.84 -12.40 -35.15
N LYS A 210 29.92 -11.59 -36.20
CA LYS A 210 29.04 -10.40 -36.40
C LYS A 210 27.55 -10.77 -36.53
N GLY A 211 27.21 -12.04 -36.80
CA GLY A 211 25.83 -12.53 -36.90
C GLY A 211 25.15 -12.83 -35.55
N ASP A 212 25.92 -13.14 -34.50
CA ASP A 212 25.35 -13.59 -33.23
C ASP A 212 24.80 -12.43 -32.39
N SER A 213 25.23 -11.18 -32.64
CA SER A 213 24.72 -10.01 -31.90
C SER A 213 23.25 -9.69 -32.18
N VAL A 214 22.78 -9.87 -33.42
CA VAL A 214 21.37 -9.67 -33.80
C VAL A 214 20.52 -10.85 -33.35
N VAL A 215 21.06 -12.08 -33.43
CA VAL A 215 20.39 -13.29 -32.93
C VAL A 215 20.30 -13.28 -31.41
N LEU A 216 21.32 -12.82 -30.68
CA LEU A 216 21.30 -12.67 -29.23
C LEU A 216 20.37 -11.53 -28.80
N GLU A 217 20.30 -10.40 -29.52
CA GLU A 217 19.36 -9.33 -29.18
C GLU A 217 17.90 -9.73 -29.48
N THR A 218 17.67 -10.50 -30.55
CA THR A 218 16.34 -11.03 -30.92
C THR A 218 15.94 -12.21 -30.03
N MET A 219 16.87 -13.10 -29.67
CA MET A 219 16.67 -14.13 -28.64
C MET A 219 16.46 -13.49 -27.28
N ARG A 220 17.16 -12.40 -26.93
CA ARG A 220 16.94 -11.65 -25.69
C ARG A 220 15.56 -11.01 -25.62
N GLN A 221 15.04 -10.50 -26.74
CA GLN A 221 13.67 -9.97 -26.82
C GLN A 221 12.60 -11.06 -26.89
N ARG A 222 12.85 -12.20 -27.55
CA ARG A 222 11.88 -13.31 -27.61
C ARG A 222 11.88 -14.18 -26.35
N LEU A 223 13.05 -14.45 -25.77
CA LEU A 223 13.17 -15.16 -24.49
C LEU A 223 12.64 -14.32 -23.33
N SER A 224 12.63 -12.97 -23.40
CA SER A 224 12.09 -12.16 -22.29
C SER A 224 10.58 -12.08 -22.25
N ASP A 225 9.89 -12.16 -23.38
CA ASP A 225 8.45 -11.91 -23.42
C ASP A 225 7.68 -13.23 -23.54
N GLU A 226 8.20 -14.19 -24.32
CA GLU A 226 7.58 -15.48 -24.57
C GLU A 226 7.85 -16.46 -23.42
N GLN A 227 9.09 -16.55 -22.90
CA GLN A 227 9.33 -17.37 -21.69
C GLN A 227 8.69 -16.77 -20.45
N VAL A 228 8.55 -15.44 -20.37
CA VAL A 228 7.81 -14.82 -19.28
C VAL A 228 6.32 -15.12 -19.42
N SER A 229 5.76 -15.06 -20.63
CA SER A 229 4.38 -15.49 -20.88
C SER A 229 4.17 -16.97 -20.54
N ASP A 230 5.09 -17.85 -20.93
CA ASP A 230 5.02 -19.29 -20.66
C ASP A 230 5.17 -19.58 -19.17
N LEU A 231 6.12 -18.94 -18.47
CA LEU A 231 6.28 -19.04 -17.03
C LEU A 231 5.05 -18.51 -16.29
N MET A 232 4.41 -17.46 -16.81
CA MET A 232 3.16 -16.90 -16.26
C MET A 232 1.97 -17.83 -16.50
N SER A 233 1.90 -18.48 -17.66
CA SER A 233 0.87 -19.47 -17.98
C SER A 233 1.01 -20.73 -17.12
N ALA A 234 2.25 -21.14 -16.82
CA ALA A 234 2.56 -22.23 -15.93
C ALA A 234 2.17 -21.90 -14.48
N VAL A 235 2.59 -20.72 -13.98
CA VAL A 235 2.27 -20.25 -12.60
C VAL A 235 0.78 -20.07 -12.36
N ALA A 236 -0.02 -19.80 -13.41
CA ALA A 236 -1.47 -19.67 -13.32
C ALA A 236 -2.22 -21.02 -13.31
N SER A 237 -1.54 -22.14 -13.55
CA SER A 237 -2.17 -23.47 -13.52
C SER A 237 -2.52 -23.86 -12.06
N PRO A 238 -3.72 -24.42 -11.77
CA PRO A 238 -4.18 -24.63 -10.39
C PRO A 238 -3.53 -25.81 -9.64
N ASP A 239 -2.61 -26.54 -10.27
CA ASP A 239 -2.08 -27.80 -9.76
C ASP A 239 -0.99 -27.62 -8.70
N ARG A 240 -0.64 -28.69 -7.97
CA ARG A 240 0.42 -28.68 -6.94
C ARG A 240 1.78 -28.18 -7.45
N GLU A 241 2.01 -28.23 -8.77
CA GLU A 241 3.16 -27.63 -9.45
C GLU A 241 3.19 -26.09 -9.34
N ALA A 242 2.07 -25.43 -9.06
CA ALA A 242 2.00 -23.98 -8.88
C ALA A 242 2.84 -23.50 -7.68
N GLY A 243 2.99 -24.33 -6.64
CA GLY A 243 3.78 -24.00 -5.45
C GLY A 243 5.29 -23.94 -5.73
N SER A 244 5.82 -24.95 -6.41
CA SER A 244 7.25 -25.00 -6.78
C SER A 244 7.58 -23.93 -7.83
N GLN A 245 6.69 -23.72 -8.80
CA GLN A 245 6.83 -22.65 -9.80
C GLN A 245 6.77 -21.25 -9.20
N ALA A 246 5.91 -21.01 -8.19
CA ALA A 246 5.89 -19.75 -7.46
C ALA A 246 7.21 -19.49 -6.73
N ILE A 247 7.75 -20.50 -6.03
CA ILE A 247 9.03 -20.40 -5.33
C ILE A 247 10.16 -20.11 -6.32
N PHE A 248 10.14 -20.76 -7.49
CA PHE A 248 11.11 -20.52 -8.56
C PHE A 248 11.02 -19.08 -9.07
N ALA A 249 9.82 -18.59 -9.36
CA ALA A 249 9.59 -17.22 -9.81
C ALA A 249 10.07 -16.20 -8.77
N TRP A 250 9.83 -16.44 -7.47
CA TRP A 250 10.35 -15.62 -6.39
C TRP A 250 11.88 -15.65 -6.26
N LYS A 251 12.52 -16.81 -6.49
CA LYS A 251 13.98 -16.94 -6.50
C LYS A 251 14.60 -16.16 -7.65
N ALA A 252 14.05 -16.28 -8.86
CA ALA A 252 14.46 -15.48 -10.01
C ALA A 252 14.29 -13.98 -9.73
N LEU A 253 13.20 -13.64 -9.04
CA LEU A 253 12.89 -12.26 -8.66
C LEU A 253 13.87 -11.67 -7.66
N ALA A 254 14.17 -12.45 -6.63
CA ALA A 254 15.20 -12.10 -5.66
C ALA A 254 16.57 -12.00 -6.33
N ALA A 255 16.97 -12.96 -7.18
CA ALA A 255 18.25 -12.94 -7.87
C ALA A 255 18.43 -11.65 -8.71
N GLN A 256 17.41 -11.23 -9.44
CA GLN A 256 17.55 -10.05 -10.29
C GLN A 256 17.59 -8.72 -9.50
N ARG A 257 16.82 -8.62 -8.40
CA ARG A 257 16.53 -7.32 -7.77
C ARG A 257 17.10 -7.11 -6.37
N LEU A 258 17.48 -8.17 -5.65
CA LEU A 258 17.90 -8.04 -4.25
C LEU A 258 19.20 -7.23 -4.10
N ALA A 259 20.17 -7.42 -5.00
CA ALA A 259 21.41 -6.64 -5.02
C ALA A 259 21.12 -5.16 -5.34
N GLY A 260 20.31 -4.90 -6.37
CA GLY A 260 19.89 -3.53 -6.75
C GLY A 260 19.10 -2.82 -5.65
N GLY A 261 18.16 -3.51 -5.00
CA GLY A 261 17.40 -3.00 -3.87
C GLY A 261 18.29 -2.64 -2.68
N SER A 262 19.30 -3.47 -2.39
CA SER A 262 20.26 -3.21 -1.33
C SER A 262 21.14 -2.01 -1.64
N MET A 263 21.55 -1.85 -2.91
CA MET A 263 22.28 -0.67 -3.35
C MET A 263 21.43 0.62 -3.28
N LEU A 264 20.16 0.55 -3.67
CA LEU A 264 19.22 1.67 -3.52
C LEU A 264 19.03 2.05 -2.05
N ALA A 265 18.91 1.07 -1.15
CA ALA A 265 18.87 1.32 0.28
C ALA A 265 20.16 1.99 0.78
N GLY A 266 21.32 1.56 0.26
CA GLY A 266 22.60 2.19 0.53
C GLY A 266 22.66 3.65 0.07
N ALA A 267 22.16 3.95 -1.13
CA ALA A 267 22.07 5.30 -1.67
C ALA A 267 21.11 6.18 -0.84
N ALA A 268 19.94 5.66 -0.45
CA ALA A 268 19.04 6.34 0.47
C ALA A 268 19.72 6.61 1.82
N GLY A 269 20.48 5.66 2.35
CA GLY A 269 21.33 5.83 3.53
C GLY A 269 22.35 6.95 3.37
N ALA A 270 23.00 7.07 2.21
CA ALA A 270 23.94 8.15 1.91
C ALA A 270 23.25 9.52 1.92
N VAL A 271 22.06 9.63 1.33
CA VAL A 271 21.25 10.86 1.38
C VAL A 271 20.90 11.22 2.83
N LEU A 272 20.44 10.25 3.62
CA LEU A 272 20.13 10.46 5.05
C LEU A 272 21.37 10.83 5.86
N PHE A 273 22.55 10.28 5.53
CA PHE A 273 23.80 10.66 6.15
C PHE A 273 24.16 12.13 5.87
N VAL A 274 24.02 12.57 4.62
CA VAL A 274 24.27 13.97 4.24
C VAL A 274 23.28 14.89 4.94
N VAL A 275 21.99 14.59 4.89
CA VAL A 275 20.94 15.36 5.58
C VAL A 275 21.20 15.42 7.07
N GLY A 276 21.42 14.28 7.73
CA GLY A 276 21.73 14.23 9.16
C GLY A 276 23.02 14.99 9.52
N SER A 277 24.03 14.95 8.65
CA SER A 277 25.28 15.71 8.83
C SER A 277 25.03 17.22 8.74
N LEU A 278 24.31 17.69 7.72
CA LEU A 278 23.93 19.09 7.57
C LEU A 278 23.11 19.59 8.77
N LEU A 279 22.14 18.80 9.24
CA LEU A 279 21.34 19.15 10.42
C LEU A 279 22.18 19.20 11.70
N ALA A 280 23.15 18.31 11.84
CA ALA A 280 24.01 18.25 13.02
C ALA A 280 25.04 19.39 13.06
N THR A 281 25.67 19.72 11.93
CA THR A 281 26.76 20.71 11.87
C THR A 281 26.27 22.13 11.64
N TRP A 282 25.27 22.33 10.79
CA TRP A 282 24.84 23.66 10.38
C TRP A 282 23.78 24.23 11.33
N GLY A 283 24.22 25.09 12.25
CA GLY A 283 23.32 25.80 13.17
C GLY A 283 22.24 26.60 12.44
N ARG A 284 22.56 27.21 11.28
CA ARG A 284 21.59 27.92 10.44
C ARG A 284 20.50 27.00 9.89
N ALA A 285 20.83 25.80 9.44
CA ALA A 285 19.83 24.84 8.96
C ALA A 285 18.83 24.49 10.07
N ARG A 286 19.29 24.33 11.32
CA ARG A 286 18.41 24.11 12.48
C ARG A 286 17.55 25.33 12.82
N GLN A 287 18.05 26.55 12.63
CA GLN A 287 17.27 27.78 12.83
C GLN A 287 16.20 27.94 11.74
N ILE A 288 16.52 27.64 10.49
CA ILE A 288 15.56 27.65 9.37
C ILE A 288 14.47 26.60 9.64
N LEU A 289 14.85 25.42 10.10
CA LEU A 289 13.91 24.35 10.45
C LEU A 289 13.23 24.54 11.81
N ALA A 290 13.48 25.66 12.51
CA ALA A 290 12.68 25.99 13.68
C ALA A 290 11.25 26.41 13.24
N LEU A 291 10.44 26.83 14.19
CA LEU A 291 9.12 27.38 13.89
C LEU A 291 9.24 28.61 12.97
N PRO A 292 8.36 28.75 11.96
CA PRO A 292 7.17 27.92 11.69
C PRO A 292 7.43 26.68 10.82
N TRP A 293 8.59 26.59 10.18
CA TRP A 293 8.87 25.62 9.12
C TRP A 293 8.81 24.16 9.58
N CYS A 294 9.22 23.84 10.82
CA CYS A 294 9.04 22.48 11.35
C CYS A 294 7.58 22.02 11.34
N ALA A 295 6.63 22.90 11.64
CA ALA A 295 5.22 22.53 11.67
C ALA A 295 4.70 22.29 10.24
N VAL A 296 5.07 23.17 9.30
CA VAL A 296 4.72 23.03 7.88
C VAL A 296 5.30 21.74 7.30
N LEU A 297 6.58 21.46 7.54
CA LEU A 297 7.23 20.24 7.09
C LEU A 297 6.69 18.99 7.81
N GLY A 298 6.32 19.11 9.07
CA GLY A 298 5.62 18.08 9.83
C GLY A 298 4.30 17.68 9.19
N VAL A 299 3.43 18.65 8.93
CA VAL A 299 2.15 18.43 8.25
C VAL A 299 2.38 17.85 6.86
N ALA A 300 3.23 18.50 6.04
CA ALA A 300 3.48 18.07 4.67
C ALA A 300 4.05 16.64 4.60
N SER A 301 4.99 16.29 5.47
CA SER A 301 5.54 14.93 5.53
C SER A 301 4.53 13.92 6.06
N GLY A 302 3.72 14.27 7.07
CA GLY A 302 2.64 13.42 7.55
C GLY A 302 1.62 13.11 6.45
N VAL A 303 1.19 14.13 5.70
CA VAL A 303 0.28 13.97 4.54
C VAL A 303 0.94 13.12 3.46
N ALA A 304 2.19 13.39 3.10
CA ALA A 304 2.90 12.62 2.07
C ALA A 304 3.07 11.14 2.45
N VAL A 305 3.45 10.85 3.70
CA VAL A 305 3.54 9.48 4.23
C VAL A 305 2.18 8.82 4.23
N TYR A 306 1.13 9.55 4.61
CA TYR A 306 -0.23 9.03 4.62
C TYR A 306 -0.71 8.66 3.21
N LEU A 307 -0.56 9.58 2.25
CA LEU A 307 -0.96 9.34 0.86
C LEU A 307 -0.13 8.23 0.20
N GLY A 308 1.16 8.13 0.54
CA GLY A 308 2.06 7.12 -0.03
C GLY A 308 1.87 5.71 0.57
N THR A 309 1.46 5.60 1.83
CA THR A 309 1.41 4.30 2.55
C THR A 309 0.00 3.86 2.91
N GLY A 310 -0.97 4.77 2.96
CA GLY A 310 -2.30 4.53 3.52
C GLY A 310 -2.31 4.32 5.05
N LEU A 311 -1.16 4.42 5.74
CA LEU A 311 -1.06 4.11 7.16
C LEU A 311 -1.05 5.37 8.02
N LEU A 312 -1.97 5.39 9.00
CA LEU A 312 -2.11 6.50 9.94
C LEU A 312 -0.91 6.66 10.87
N PHE A 313 -0.42 5.56 11.45
CA PHE A 313 0.62 5.62 12.48
C PHE A 313 1.95 6.20 11.97
N PRO A 314 2.52 5.76 10.84
CA PRO A 314 3.74 6.36 10.28
C PRO A 314 3.56 7.85 9.96
N ALA A 315 2.38 8.25 9.47
CA ALA A 315 2.06 9.64 9.16
C ALA A 315 2.04 10.52 10.43
N LEU A 316 1.39 10.06 11.49
CA LEU A 316 1.40 10.75 12.79
C LEU A 316 2.81 10.84 13.37
N TRP A 317 3.60 9.77 13.26
CA TRP A 317 4.98 9.77 13.73
C TRP A 317 5.86 10.76 12.97
N ALA A 318 5.69 10.89 11.66
CA ALA A 318 6.39 11.90 10.88
C ALA A 318 6.14 13.31 11.44
N VAL A 319 4.87 13.65 11.73
CA VAL A 319 4.50 14.94 12.34
C VAL A 319 5.18 15.15 13.70
N VAL A 320 5.12 14.14 14.58
CA VAL A 320 5.69 14.20 15.94
C VAL A 320 7.21 14.38 15.90
N VAL A 321 7.88 13.70 14.96
CA VAL A 321 9.33 13.82 14.75
C VAL A 321 9.71 15.28 14.45
N TRP A 322 9.00 15.92 13.53
CA TRP A 322 9.22 17.33 13.18
C TRP A 322 8.92 18.28 14.34
N GLY A 323 7.91 17.99 15.15
CA GLY A 323 7.62 18.73 16.37
C GLY A 323 8.82 18.80 17.33
N GLY A 324 9.63 17.75 17.42
CA GLY A 324 10.84 17.75 18.25
C GLY A 324 11.93 18.75 17.79
N PHE A 325 11.94 19.13 16.51
CA PHE A 325 12.88 20.12 15.98
C PHE A 325 12.50 21.56 16.35
N ALA A 326 11.24 21.83 16.68
CA ALA A 326 10.80 23.14 17.19
C ALA A 326 11.46 23.51 18.52
N TYR A 327 11.92 22.52 19.30
CA TYR A 327 12.56 22.75 20.59
C TYR A 327 14.07 22.99 20.45
N VAL A 328 14.44 24.24 20.15
CA VAL A 328 15.84 24.69 20.13
C VAL A 328 16.22 25.23 21.52
N ARG A 329 17.07 24.48 22.25
CA ARG A 329 17.79 24.95 23.44
C ARG A 329 19.15 25.51 23.03
N ASP A 330 19.55 26.63 23.62
CA ASP A 330 20.74 27.40 23.21
C ASP A 330 22.08 26.69 23.49
N ARG A 331 22.10 25.66 24.34
CA ARG A 331 23.33 24.89 24.61
C ARG A 331 23.60 23.86 23.51
N ILE A 332 24.55 24.18 22.63
CA ILE A 332 25.04 23.28 21.59
C ILE A 332 25.94 22.21 22.23
N TRP A 333 25.44 20.99 22.31
CA TRP A 333 26.23 19.84 22.75
C TRP A 333 27.19 19.37 21.63
N LYS A 334 28.49 19.31 21.91
CA LYS A 334 29.54 18.95 20.94
C LYS A 334 29.90 17.45 20.89
N GLY A 335 29.44 16.64 21.84
CA GLY A 335 29.79 15.21 21.92
C GLY A 335 29.19 14.35 20.80
N ASP A 336 29.64 13.12 20.65
CA ASP A 336 29.22 12.22 19.55
C ASP A 336 28.18 11.18 20.02
N LEU A 337 27.52 10.50 19.08
CA LEU A 337 26.52 9.49 19.42
C LEU A 337 27.11 8.34 20.26
N ALA A 338 28.41 8.08 20.14
CA ALA A 338 29.15 7.14 20.99
C ALA A 338 29.02 7.45 22.49
N ASP A 339 28.84 8.73 22.87
CA ASP A 339 28.69 9.16 24.26
C ASP A 339 27.37 8.69 24.90
N PHE A 340 26.38 8.28 24.07
CA PHE A 340 25.14 7.70 24.58
C PHE A 340 25.29 6.23 25.00
N GLY A 341 26.41 5.59 24.64
CA GLY A 341 26.74 4.21 24.96
C GLY A 341 26.44 3.22 23.83
N ARG A 342 26.83 1.95 24.07
CA ARG A 342 26.68 0.86 23.09
C ARG A 342 25.22 0.58 22.70
N SER A 343 24.26 0.87 23.57
CA SER A 343 22.83 0.67 23.30
C SER A 343 22.30 1.54 22.17
N ALA A 344 22.64 2.83 22.14
CA ALA A 344 22.25 3.73 21.05
C ALA A 344 22.87 3.29 19.71
N GLN A 345 24.10 2.76 19.76
CA GLN A 345 24.73 2.16 18.59
C GLN A 345 24.00 0.87 18.17
N ALA A 346 23.72 -0.05 19.06
CA ALA A 346 22.99 -1.28 18.71
C ALA A 346 21.63 -0.98 18.06
N VAL A 347 20.85 -0.07 18.65
CA VAL A 347 19.54 0.35 18.11
C VAL A 347 19.66 0.92 16.70
N THR A 348 20.61 1.82 16.46
CA THR A 348 20.79 2.42 15.12
C THR A 348 21.30 1.41 14.08
N THR A 349 22.12 0.44 14.45
CA THR A 349 22.51 -0.66 13.55
C THR A 349 21.32 -1.55 13.21
N LEU A 350 20.55 -1.98 14.21
CA LEU A 350 19.41 -2.85 14.00
C LEU A 350 18.38 -2.18 13.08
N LEU A 351 18.03 -0.91 13.36
CA LEU A 351 17.12 -0.15 12.51
C LEU A 351 17.66 -0.01 11.08
N ALA A 352 18.96 0.26 10.91
CA ALA A 352 19.57 0.39 9.59
C ALA A 352 19.54 -0.93 8.80
N LEU A 353 19.82 -2.06 9.45
CA LEU A 353 19.73 -3.38 8.84
C LEU A 353 18.29 -3.70 8.41
N SER A 354 17.33 -3.48 9.32
CA SER A 354 15.91 -3.66 9.01
C SER A 354 15.43 -2.75 7.88
N PHE A 355 15.97 -1.53 7.81
CA PHE A 355 15.65 -0.58 6.73
C PHE A 355 16.18 -1.08 5.38
N VAL A 356 17.41 -1.58 5.33
CA VAL A 356 17.98 -2.16 4.10
C VAL A 356 17.12 -3.34 3.64
N ILE A 357 16.73 -4.24 4.55
CA ILE A 357 15.84 -5.36 4.23
C ILE A 357 14.49 -4.85 3.71
N ALA A 358 13.85 -3.91 4.41
CA ALA A 358 12.54 -3.38 4.05
C ALA A 358 12.54 -2.70 2.67
N VAL A 359 13.57 -1.89 2.38
CA VAL A 359 13.71 -1.24 1.06
C VAL A 359 13.99 -2.27 -0.03
N SER A 360 14.85 -3.26 0.20
CA SER A 360 15.11 -4.32 -0.77
C SER A 360 13.84 -5.12 -1.10
N VAL A 361 13.06 -5.48 -0.08
CA VAL A 361 11.76 -6.15 -0.24
C VAL A 361 10.75 -5.24 -0.94
N ALA A 362 10.72 -3.94 -0.63
CA ALA A 362 9.82 -2.99 -1.29
C ALA A 362 10.14 -2.85 -2.78
N VAL A 363 11.42 -2.83 -3.16
CA VAL A 363 11.86 -2.81 -4.56
C VAL A 363 11.43 -4.08 -5.29
N ILE A 364 11.62 -5.25 -4.66
CA ILE A 364 11.18 -6.56 -5.16
C ILE A 364 9.65 -6.56 -5.34
N ALA A 365 8.89 -6.19 -4.31
CA ALA A 365 7.43 -6.24 -4.32
C ALA A 365 6.77 -5.16 -5.20
N GLY A 366 7.48 -4.05 -5.47
CA GLY A 366 6.98 -2.95 -6.30
C GLY A 366 6.93 -3.29 -7.79
N GLU A 367 7.60 -4.35 -8.19
CA GLU A 367 7.72 -4.75 -9.58
C GLU A 367 6.41 -5.33 -10.18
N PRO A 368 6.13 -5.09 -11.48
CA PRO A 368 4.91 -5.59 -12.12
C PRO A 368 4.74 -7.11 -12.05
N TRP A 369 5.84 -7.85 -12.18
CA TRP A 369 5.88 -9.31 -12.18
C TRP A 369 5.70 -9.91 -10.78
N ALA A 370 6.11 -9.21 -9.72
CA ALA A 370 5.77 -9.61 -8.36
C ALA A 370 4.24 -9.61 -8.14
N ARG A 371 3.54 -8.64 -8.74
CA ARG A 371 2.07 -8.61 -8.72
C ARG A 371 1.47 -9.73 -9.56
N ALA A 372 2.03 -9.99 -10.74
CA ALA A 372 1.56 -11.04 -11.62
C ALA A 372 1.71 -12.45 -10.98
N ILE A 373 2.84 -12.72 -10.32
CA ILE A 373 3.05 -13.94 -9.53
C ILE A 373 2.04 -13.99 -8.37
N HIS A 374 1.79 -12.87 -7.70
CA HIS A 374 0.82 -12.80 -6.61
C HIS A 374 -0.60 -13.12 -7.06
N ASP A 375 -1.06 -12.50 -8.15
CA ASP A 375 -2.40 -12.70 -8.71
C ASP A 375 -2.60 -14.15 -9.17
N GLY A 376 -1.56 -14.78 -9.74
CA GLY A 376 -1.60 -16.18 -10.19
C GLY A 376 -1.60 -17.21 -9.05
N THR A 377 -0.92 -16.93 -7.93
CA THR A 377 -0.64 -17.94 -6.91
C THR A 377 -1.74 -18.11 -5.85
N ARG A 378 -2.88 -17.40 -5.96
CA ARG A 378 -3.99 -17.39 -4.98
C ARG A 378 -3.58 -17.11 -3.52
N PHE A 379 -2.31 -16.77 -3.25
CA PHE A 379 -1.91 -16.26 -1.94
C PHE A 379 -2.80 -15.05 -1.68
N GLY A 380 -3.51 -15.05 -0.54
CA GLY A 380 -4.60 -14.11 -0.27
C GLY A 380 -4.26 -12.66 -0.66
N GLN A 381 -5.28 -11.88 -1.04
CA GLN A 381 -5.22 -10.51 -1.57
C GLN A 381 -4.32 -9.51 -0.81
N GLU A 382 -3.74 -9.89 0.32
CA GLU A 382 -2.82 -9.11 1.11
C GLU A 382 -1.42 -8.98 0.51
N VAL A 383 -0.96 -9.90 -0.35
CA VAL A 383 0.40 -9.81 -0.91
C VAL A 383 0.52 -8.74 -2.01
N GLY A 384 -0.56 -8.35 -2.71
CA GLY A 384 -0.59 -7.14 -3.55
C GLY A 384 -0.37 -5.84 -2.73
N ARG A 385 -0.68 -5.87 -1.43
CA ARG A 385 -0.34 -4.81 -0.47
C ARG A 385 1.08 -4.92 0.09
N THR A 386 1.87 -5.95 -0.21
CA THR A 386 3.21 -6.10 0.38
C THR A 386 4.18 -5.01 -0.04
N SER A 387 4.06 -4.46 -1.26
CA SER A 387 4.84 -3.28 -1.66
C SER A 387 4.52 -2.07 -0.77
N THR A 388 3.24 -1.86 -0.44
CA THR A 388 2.82 -0.82 0.49
C THR A 388 3.28 -1.10 1.92
N LEU A 389 3.27 -2.36 2.37
CA LEU A 389 3.71 -2.76 3.71
C LEU A 389 5.22 -2.63 3.89
N ALA A 390 6.03 -3.07 2.93
CA ALA A 390 7.49 -2.94 2.98
C ALA A 390 7.93 -1.47 2.90
N THR A 391 7.27 -0.69 2.03
CA THR A 391 7.49 0.76 1.95
C THR A 391 7.06 1.46 3.24
N ALA A 392 5.91 1.10 3.79
CA ALA A 392 5.44 1.58 5.08
C ALA A 392 6.40 1.23 6.22
N LEU A 393 6.94 0.01 6.22
CA LEU A 393 7.92 -0.44 7.21
C LEU A 393 9.21 0.38 7.12
N ALA A 394 9.69 0.69 5.90
CA ALA A 394 10.85 1.56 5.72
C ALA A 394 10.61 2.97 6.28
N TRP A 395 9.43 3.56 6.01
CA TRP A 395 9.04 4.86 6.59
C TRP A 395 8.89 4.80 8.11
N PHE A 396 8.30 3.73 8.62
CA PHE A 396 8.16 3.50 10.05
C PHE A 396 9.52 3.40 10.75
N LEU A 397 10.45 2.62 10.19
CA LEU A 397 11.83 2.50 10.71
C LEU A 397 12.55 3.85 10.72
N LEU A 398 12.40 4.65 9.65
CA LEU A 398 12.96 5.99 9.60
C LEU A 398 12.37 6.90 10.70
N SER A 399 11.05 6.81 10.93
CA SER A 399 10.39 7.56 12.00
C SER A 399 10.89 7.13 13.39
N LEU A 400 11.08 5.82 13.61
CA LEU A 400 11.60 5.28 14.86
C LEU A 400 13.00 5.78 15.19
N VAL A 401 13.88 5.98 14.20
CA VAL A 401 15.22 6.54 14.42
C VAL A 401 15.12 7.94 15.03
N ALA A 402 14.22 8.77 14.51
CA ALA A 402 14.07 10.12 15.01
C ALA A 402 13.37 10.17 16.38
N VAL A 403 12.40 9.29 16.63
CA VAL A 403 11.77 9.11 17.95
C VAL A 403 12.80 8.65 18.97
N ALA A 404 13.61 7.65 18.64
CA ALA A 404 14.71 7.21 19.49
C ALA A 404 15.65 8.37 19.81
N GLY A 405 15.93 9.24 18.83
CA GLY A 405 16.67 10.49 19.02
C GLY A 405 16.08 11.40 20.09
N GLN A 406 14.76 11.59 20.07
CA GLN A 406 14.07 12.37 21.09
C GLN A 406 14.12 11.71 22.47
N VAL A 407 13.92 10.39 22.55
CA VAL A 407 13.99 9.63 23.81
C VAL A 407 15.38 9.70 24.42
N PHE A 408 16.44 9.45 23.64
CA PHE A 408 17.83 9.55 24.12
C PHE A 408 18.18 10.99 24.53
N ALA A 409 17.68 11.99 23.81
CA ALA A 409 17.85 13.38 24.19
C ALA A 409 17.20 13.71 25.54
N TYR A 410 15.98 13.22 25.76
CA TYR A 410 15.25 13.40 27.01
C TYR A 410 16.01 12.77 28.18
N VAL A 411 16.38 11.49 28.06
CA VAL A 411 17.12 10.73 29.10
C VAL A 411 18.44 11.42 29.46
N ARG A 412 19.16 11.96 28.48
CA ARG A 412 20.46 12.64 28.70
C ARG A 412 20.34 14.16 28.90
N ARG A 413 19.12 14.70 28.99
CA ARG A 413 18.84 16.14 29.14
C ARG A 413 19.54 17.01 28.07
N ARG A 414 19.60 16.52 26.83
CA ARG A 414 20.19 17.20 25.65
C ARG A 414 19.10 17.78 24.75
N THR A 415 19.50 18.66 23.83
CA THR A 415 18.58 19.26 22.86
C THR A 415 18.10 18.21 21.84
N PRO A 416 16.79 17.90 21.76
CA PRO A 416 16.25 16.82 20.92
C PRO A 416 16.66 16.90 19.44
N ALA A 417 16.57 18.10 18.85
CA ALA A 417 16.93 18.33 17.45
C ALA A 417 18.36 17.87 17.10
N VAL A 418 19.33 18.13 17.99
CA VAL A 418 20.75 17.79 17.76
C VAL A 418 20.97 16.28 17.85
N VAL A 419 20.35 15.64 18.84
CA VAL A 419 20.48 14.19 19.03
C VAL A 419 19.77 13.44 17.91
N ALA A 420 18.56 13.88 17.52
CA ALA A 420 17.84 13.32 16.38
C ALA A 420 18.65 13.45 15.08
N ALA A 421 19.20 14.63 14.78
CA ALA A 421 20.07 14.83 13.61
C ALA A 421 21.29 13.89 13.61
N ARG A 422 21.96 13.73 14.76
CA ARG A 422 23.10 12.80 14.90
C ARG A 422 22.68 11.33 14.79
N MET A 423 21.50 10.96 15.29
CA MET A 423 20.97 9.61 15.10
C MET A 423 20.62 9.34 13.65
N VAL A 424 19.98 10.28 12.94
CA VAL A 424 19.72 10.19 11.49
C VAL A 424 21.04 10.07 10.72
N ARG A 425 22.06 10.86 11.07
CA ARG A 425 23.40 10.74 10.49
C ARG A 425 23.99 9.34 10.70
N SER A 426 24.00 8.84 11.94
CA SER A 426 24.59 7.53 12.26
C SER A 426 23.81 6.38 11.61
N PHE A 427 22.48 6.48 11.58
CA PHE A 427 21.60 5.56 10.85
C PHE A 427 21.91 5.57 9.35
N GLY A 428 21.98 6.75 8.73
CA GLY A 428 22.28 6.90 7.30
C GLY A 428 23.64 6.29 6.94
N LEU A 429 24.68 6.56 7.75
CA LEU A 429 26.00 5.96 7.57
C LEU A 429 25.95 4.43 7.61
N ARG A 430 25.23 3.86 8.59
CA ARG A 430 25.11 2.40 8.74
C ARG A 430 24.27 1.80 7.62
N ALA A 431 23.15 2.41 7.25
CA ALA A 431 22.33 1.96 6.14
C ALA A 431 23.12 2.00 4.81
N MET A 432 23.94 3.04 4.61
CA MET A 432 24.86 3.13 3.47
C MET A 432 25.86 1.98 3.47
N VAL A 433 26.59 1.76 4.56
CA VAL A 433 27.60 0.70 4.66
C VAL A 433 26.96 -0.68 4.53
N CYS A 434 25.88 -0.95 5.27
CA CYS A 434 25.16 -2.23 5.21
C CYS A 434 24.58 -2.49 3.82
N GLY A 435 23.97 -1.48 3.17
CA GLY A 435 23.42 -1.61 1.83
C GLY A 435 24.50 -1.89 0.77
N LEU A 436 25.65 -1.21 0.85
CA LEU A 436 26.78 -1.45 -0.04
C LEU A 436 27.41 -2.83 0.18
N VAL A 437 27.68 -3.22 1.44
CA VAL A 437 28.22 -4.55 1.76
C VAL A 437 27.25 -5.65 1.33
N ALA A 438 25.96 -5.50 1.61
CA ALA A 438 24.93 -6.43 1.16
C ALA A 438 24.90 -6.50 -0.37
N SER A 439 24.96 -5.39 -1.09
CA SER A 439 25.01 -5.40 -2.55
C SER A 439 26.23 -6.16 -3.08
N VAL A 440 27.42 -5.93 -2.50
CA VAL A 440 28.66 -6.63 -2.93
C VAL A 440 28.57 -8.13 -2.68
N VAL A 441 28.03 -8.56 -1.54
CA VAL A 441 27.89 -9.98 -1.19
C VAL A 441 26.76 -10.66 -1.98
N LEU A 442 25.64 -9.97 -2.17
CA LEU A 442 24.47 -10.53 -2.84
C LEU A 442 24.64 -10.62 -4.35
N THR A 443 25.43 -9.73 -4.97
CA THR A 443 25.66 -9.77 -6.43
C THR A 443 26.17 -11.14 -6.93
N PRO A 444 27.26 -11.73 -6.38
CA PRO A 444 27.72 -13.05 -6.84
C PRO A 444 26.73 -14.18 -6.51
N ILE A 445 26.02 -14.08 -5.38
CA ILE A 445 24.97 -15.07 -5.02
C ILE A 445 23.83 -15.03 -6.03
N CYS A 446 23.38 -13.82 -6.38
CA CYS A 446 22.34 -13.56 -7.36
C CYS A 446 22.74 -14.07 -8.75
N LEU A 447 23.98 -13.81 -9.19
CA LEU A 447 24.51 -14.32 -10.46
C LEU A 447 24.60 -15.85 -10.47
N ALA A 448 25.01 -16.47 -9.36
CA ALA A 448 25.07 -17.92 -9.24
C ALA A 448 23.67 -18.58 -9.22
N TRP A 449 22.67 -17.90 -8.65
CA TRP A 449 21.27 -18.34 -8.73
C TRP A 449 20.73 -18.19 -10.15
N ASP A 450 20.97 -17.06 -10.79
CA ASP A 450 20.52 -16.79 -12.16
C ASP A 450 21.08 -17.82 -13.15
N THR A 451 22.38 -18.13 -13.07
CA THR A 451 22.99 -19.17 -13.94
C THR A 451 22.40 -20.56 -13.69
N ARG A 452 22.16 -20.95 -12.43
CA ARG A 452 21.51 -22.23 -12.11
C ARG A 452 20.08 -22.29 -12.63
N LEU A 453 19.32 -21.21 -12.52
CA LEU A 453 17.96 -21.11 -13.04
C LEU A 453 17.97 -21.24 -14.58
N CYS A 454 18.87 -20.56 -15.27
CA CYS A 454 19.02 -20.70 -16.72
C CYS A 454 19.41 -22.12 -17.16
N HIS A 455 20.31 -22.78 -16.43
CA HIS A 455 20.69 -24.16 -16.74
C HIS A 455 19.53 -25.15 -16.54
N ALA A 456 18.77 -25.01 -15.45
CA ALA A 456 17.59 -25.84 -15.19
C ALA A 456 16.55 -25.68 -16.31
N LEU A 457 16.26 -24.42 -16.71
CA LEU A 457 15.35 -24.14 -17.82
C LEU A 457 15.83 -24.72 -19.15
N ALA A 458 17.13 -24.64 -19.44
CA ALA A 458 17.71 -25.17 -20.68
C ALA A 458 17.70 -26.70 -20.73
N ALA A 459 17.79 -27.38 -19.58
CA ALA A 459 17.79 -28.83 -19.51
C ALA A 459 16.38 -29.45 -19.69
N GLY A 460 15.31 -28.63 -19.69
CA GLY A 460 13.93 -29.14 -19.63
C GLY A 460 13.62 -29.87 -18.32
N GLU A 461 14.53 -29.80 -17.35
CA GLU A 461 14.33 -30.25 -15.99
C GLU A 461 13.44 -29.21 -15.31
N MET A 462 12.13 -29.22 -15.59
CA MET A 462 11.18 -28.68 -14.62
C MET A 462 11.24 -29.65 -13.44
N TRP A 463 11.99 -29.26 -12.42
CA TRP A 463 12.45 -30.09 -11.32
C TRP A 463 11.32 -30.89 -10.65
N ASP A 464 11.49 -32.21 -10.64
CA ASP A 464 10.96 -33.07 -9.59
C ASP A 464 11.69 -32.68 -8.28
N ASP A 465 11.08 -31.82 -7.47
CA ASP A 465 11.58 -31.48 -6.13
C ASP A 465 11.58 -32.75 -5.25
N LYS A 466 12.75 -33.37 -5.08
CA LYS A 466 13.06 -34.28 -3.98
C LYS A 466 13.93 -33.60 -2.94
#